data_AF-A0A357B5Z6-F1
#
_entry.id   AF-A0A357B5Z6-F1
#
_cell.length_a   1.000
_cell.length_b   1.000
_cell.length_c   1.000
_cell.angle_alpha   90.00
_cell.angle_beta   90.00
_cell.angle_gamma   90.00
#
_symmetry.space_group_name_H-M   'P 1'
#
loop_
_entity.id
_entity.type
_entity.pdbx_description
1 polymer ?
#
loop_
_entity_poly.entity_id
_entity_poly.type
_entity_poly.pdbx_seq_one_letter_code
_entity_poly.pdbx_strand_id
1 'polypeptide(L)'
;MEWRFVVTATTGSGRFNSWLWTANMGRFSPSTPEFTITEPGNAHGVITVGAFITGAQWRSLAAEQDFSLEYPQGALAGWSSRGPTRDNRLKPDLAAPGAWIASARSTAADFPAWMILHDDEYSVMKGTSMAAPHVAGTVALIFSLDHRLSSEAILNSLTQTARSDLDTGGVPNKEWGFGKLFAYDGVVAFIPPDEKIARERPRVYLSENPVRQRVIFTYVIPDGALTATLRIFNIAGRLVFEEQRLDPGGGELEWNLRNMEGQSLANGLYIFILMTDRAKSDVYRLVIRR
;
A
#
# COMPACT_ATOMS: atom_id res chain seq x y z
N MET A 1 36.69 -4.83 -19.92
CA MET A 1 37.50 -6.05 -19.72
C MET A 1 36.55 -7.22 -19.67
N GLU A 2 36.81 -8.27 -20.45
CA GLU A 2 35.95 -9.45 -20.54
C GLU A 2 36.66 -10.62 -19.85
N TRP A 3 35.93 -11.34 -18.99
CA TRP A 3 36.44 -12.48 -18.23
C TRP A 3 35.68 -13.74 -18.64
N ARG A 4 36.41 -14.85 -18.79
CA ARG A 4 35.82 -16.16 -19.12
C ARG A 4 35.95 -17.11 -17.94
N PHE A 5 34.82 -17.62 -17.46
CA PHE A 5 34.75 -18.69 -16.47
C PHE A 5 34.36 -19.98 -17.18
N VAL A 6 35.07 -21.07 -16.90
CA VAL A 6 34.77 -22.41 -17.45
C VAL A 6 34.43 -23.33 -16.29
N VAL A 7 33.22 -23.88 -16.31
CA VAL A 7 32.74 -24.87 -15.34
C VAL A 7 32.69 -26.22 -16.04
N THR A 8 33.39 -27.22 -15.51
CA THR A 8 33.46 -28.57 -16.07
C THR A 8 33.00 -29.58 -15.03
N ALA A 9 31.99 -30.39 -15.37
CA ALA A 9 31.57 -31.50 -14.53
C ALA A 9 32.63 -32.61 -14.58
N THR A 10 33.12 -33.05 -13.41
CA THR A 10 34.11 -34.13 -13.32
C THR A 10 33.47 -35.51 -13.22
N THR A 11 32.27 -35.61 -12.64
CA THR A 11 31.45 -36.82 -12.55
C THR A 11 29.95 -36.47 -12.49
N GLY A 12 29.11 -37.21 -13.21
CA GLY A 12 27.65 -37.04 -13.19
C GLY A 12 27.13 -35.78 -13.92
N SER A 13 25.85 -35.47 -13.71
CA SER A 13 25.19 -34.26 -14.22
C SER A 13 24.49 -33.53 -13.09
N GLY A 14 24.32 -32.21 -13.23
CA GLY A 14 23.67 -31.37 -12.24
C GLY A 14 23.37 -29.98 -12.76
N ARG A 15 22.59 -29.22 -11.98
CA ARG A 15 22.32 -27.79 -12.24
C ARG A 15 23.21 -26.95 -11.33
N PHE A 16 23.89 -25.98 -11.92
CA PHE A 16 24.53 -24.89 -11.18
C PHE A 16 23.86 -23.58 -11.53
N ASN A 17 23.98 -22.60 -10.64
CA ASN A 17 23.55 -21.24 -10.88
C ASN A 17 24.66 -20.33 -10.32
N SER A 18 24.89 -19.20 -10.98
CA SER A 18 25.92 -18.23 -10.59
C SER A 18 25.30 -16.84 -10.57
N TRP A 19 25.69 -16.02 -9.61
CA TRP A 19 25.19 -14.66 -9.45
C TRP A 19 26.32 -13.69 -9.17
N LEU A 20 26.09 -12.45 -9.57
CA LEU A 20 26.85 -11.31 -9.09
C LEU A 20 26.05 -10.66 -7.97
N TRP A 21 26.73 -10.18 -6.94
CA TRP A 21 26.08 -9.56 -5.79
C TRP A 21 25.28 -8.31 -6.21
N THR A 22 25.81 -7.52 -7.15
CA THR A 22 25.09 -6.37 -7.73
C THR A 22 25.35 -6.26 -9.23
N ALA A 23 24.44 -5.60 -9.93
CA ALA A 23 24.60 -5.29 -11.35
C ALA A 23 25.78 -4.32 -11.64
N ASN A 24 26.28 -3.61 -10.62
CA ASN A 24 27.42 -2.70 -10.78
C ASN A 24 28.77 -3.45 -10.84
N MET A 25 28.78 -4.75 -10.52
CA MET A 25 29.99 -5.59 -10.58
C MET A 25 30.25 -6.16 -11.98
N GLY A 26 29.32 -5.96 -12.91
CA GLY A 26 29.36 -6.51 -14.25
C GLY A 26 28.09 -7.28 -14.58
N ARG A 27 28.13 -8.03 -15.69
CA ARG A 27 27.04 -8.86 -16.16
C ARG A 27 27.59 -10.18 -16.70
N PHE A 28 26.86 -11.27 -16.49
CA PHE A 28 27.12 -12.50 -17.22
C PHE A 28 26.63 -12.34 -18.67
N SER A 29 27.35 -12.94 -19.61
CA SER A 29 26.93 -13.09 -20.99
C SER A 29 27.24 -14.52 -21.45
N PRO A 30 26.22 -15.35 -21.73
CA PRO A 30 24.78 -15.08 -21.61
C PRO A 30 24.31 -15.00 -20.14
N SER A 31 23.14 -14.37 -19.91
CA SER A 31 22.45 -14.32 -18.60
C SER A 31 21.03 -14.87 -18.68
N THR A 32 20.50 -15.37 -17.57
CA THR A 32 19.11 -15.84 -17.46
C THR A 32 18.30 -14.96 -16.51
N PRO A 33 17.02 -14.66 -16.82
CA PRO A 33 16.18 -13.84 -15.94
C PRO A 33 15.57 -14.63 -14.76
N GLU A 34 15.60 -15.96 -14.81
CA GLU A 34 15.09 -16.85 -13.75
C GLU A 34 16.06 -16.98 -12.56
N PHE A 35 15.56 -17.47 -11.43
CA PHE A 35 16.32 -17.71 -10.19
C PHE A 35 16.97 -16.43 -9.62
N THR A 36 16.28 -15.30 -9.74
CA THR A 36 16.74 -13.98 -9.28
C THR A 36 16.08 -13.55 -7.96
N ILE A 37 15.24 -14.41 -7.37
CA ILE A 37 14.75 -14.24 -5.98
C ILE A 37 15.89 -14.54 -5.00
N THR A 38 16.34 -13.50 -4.30
CA THR A 38 17.46 -13.55 -3.35
C THR A 38 17.00 -13.60 -1.89
N GLU A 39 17.94 -13.81 -0.96
CA GLU A 39 17.69 -13.62 0.46
C GLU A 39 17.27 -12.17 0.79
N PRO A 40 16.31 -11.94 1.70
CA PRO A 40 15.49 -12.93 2.41
C PRO A 40 14.20 -13.33 1.66
N GLY A 41 13.95 -12.80 0.45
CA GLY A 41 12.73 -13.07 -0.33
C GLY A 41 12.56 -14.53 -0.76
N ASN A 42 13.59 -15.36 -0.63
CA ASN A 42 13.53 -16.81 -0.82
C ASN A 42 13.18 -17.58 0.48
N ALA A 43 13.05 -16.94 1.64
CA ALA A 43 12.77 -17.63 2.90
C ALA A 43 11.39 -18.32 2.90
N HIS A 44 11.22 -19.29 3.80
CA HIS A 44 9.91 -19.85 4.09
C HIS A 44 9.11 -18.88 4.96
N GLY A 45 7.80 -18.80 4.74
CA GLY A 45 6.88 -18.02 5.59
C GLY A 45 6.92 -16.50 5.41
N VAL A 46 7.78 -15.97 4.53
CA VAL A 46 7.74 -14.55 4.13
C VAL A 46 6.83 -14.36 2.92
N ILE A 47 6.17 -13.20 2.86
CA ILE A 47 5.45 -12.74 1.67
C ILE A 47 6.45 -11.98 0.79
N THR A 48 6.78 -12.56 -0.36
CA THR A 48 7.73 -12.04 -1.34
C THR A 48 6.96 -11.29 -2.41
N VAL A 49 7.33 -10.04 -2.63
CA VAL A 49 6.54 -9.09 -3.44
C VAL A 49 7.31 -8.67 -4.69
N GLY A 50 6.75 -8.98 -5.86
CA GLY A 50 7.21 -8.44 -7.15
C GLY A 50 6.72 -7.01 -7.36
N ALA A 51 7.24 -6.32 -8.37
CA ALA A 51 6.87 -4.94 -8.66
C ALA A 51 6.28 -4.77 -10.05
N PHE A 52 5.15 -4.06 -10.14
CA PHE A 52 4.57 -3.63 -11.41
C PHE A 52 4.45 -2.11 -11.49
N ILE A 53 4.23 -1.63 -12.72
CA ILE A 53 4.19 -0.21 -13.05
C ILE A 53 2.75 0.30 -12.98
N THR A 54 2.49 1.29 -12.11
CA THR A 54 1.19 1.96 -12.03
C THR A 54 1.13 3.26 -12.82
N GLY A 55 2.28 3.85 -13.10
CA GLY A 55 2.44 5.10 -13.85
C GLY A 55 3.91 5.44 -13.99
N ALA A 56 4.23 6.34 -14.91
CA ALA A 56 5.60 6.72 -15.22
C ALA A 56 5.75 8.21 -15.57
N GLN A 57 4.75 9.01 -15.19
CA GLN A 57 4.70 10.44 -15.43
C GLN A 57 4.43 11.17 -14.11
N TRP A 58 5.16 12.26 -13.86
CA TRP A 58 4.92 13.14 -12.71
C TRP A 58 5.54 14.51 -12.91
N ARG A 59 4.99 15.50 -12.21
CA ARG A 59 5.58 16.84 -12.13
C ARG A 59 6.59 16.91 -10.99
N SER A 60 7.86 17.09 -11.35
CA SER A 60 8.93 17.27 -10.37
C SER A 60 9.27 18.75 -10.12
N LEU A 61 10.18 19.03 -9.18
CA LEU A 61 10.78 20.35 -9.00
C LEU A 61 11.58 20.82 -10.23
N ALA A 62 12.16 19.89 -10.99
CA ALA A 62 12.95 20.23 -12.18
C ALA A 62 12.06 20.51 -13.40
N ALA A 63 11.21 19.55 -13.76
CA ALA A 63 10.30 19.60 -14.92
C ALA A 63 9.27 18.46 -14.86
N GLU A 64 8.33 18.45 -15.81
CA GLU A 64 7.53 17.25 -16.10
C GLU A 64 8.46 16.08 -16.47
N GLN A 65 8.21 14.92 -15.88
CA GLN A 65 8.91 13.68 -16.15
C GLN A 65 7.99 12.75 -16.92
N ASP A 66 8.50 12.10 -17.95
CA ASP A 66 7.77 11.11 -18.74
C ASP A 66 8.67 9.95 -19.13
N PHE A 67 8.41 8.79 -18.52
CA PHE A 67 9.09 7.53 -18.81
C PHE A 67 8.12 6.47 -19.34
N SER A 68 6.97 6.86 -19.89
CA SER A 68 5.89 5.94 -20.28
C SER A 68 6.28 4.95 -21.37
N LEU A 69 7.25 5.31 -22.23
CA LEU A 69 7.79 4.41 -23.25
C LEU A 69 8.65 3.28 -22.67
N GLU A 70 9.40 3.55 -21.60
CA GLU A 70 10.26 2.56 -20.93
C GLU A 70 9.49 1.78 -19.86
N TYR A 71 8.49 2.41 -19.24
CA TYR A 71 7.67 1.84 -18.16
C TYR A 71 6.20 1.85 -18.57
N PRO A 72 5.77 0.91 -19.43
CA PRO A 72 4.37 0.78 -19.79
C PRO A 72 3.53 0.44 -18.55
N GLN A 73 2.45 1.18 -18.37
CA GLN A 73 1.53 0.97 -17.25
C GLN A 73 0.93 -0.43 -17.30
N GLY A 74 0.83 -1.06 -16.14
CA GLY A 74 0.31 -2.42 -15.97
C GLY A 74 1.39 -3.50 -16.06
N ALA A 75 2.48 -3.27 -16.79
CA ALA A 75 3.52 -4.25 -17.01
C ALA A 75 4.34 -4.56 -15.74
N LEU A 76 4.95 -5.75 -15.72
CA LEU A 76 5.95 -6.10 -14.72
C LEU A 76 7.16 -5.18 -14.89
N ALA A 77 7.70 -4.67 -13.79
CA ALA A 77 8.94 -3.93 -13.85
C ALA A 77 10.09 -4.85 -14.32
N GLY A 78 10.86 -4.43 -15.33
CA GLY A 78 11.93 -5.25 -15.89
C GLY A 78 13.03 -5.67 -14.90
N TRP A 79 13.17 -4.93 -13.80
CA TRP A 79 14.08 -5.20 -12.68
C TRP A 79 13.44 -5.99 -11.53
N SER A 80 12.16 -6.34 -11.60
CA SER A 80 11.51 -7.20 -10.61
C SER A 80 12.13 -8.60 -10.69
N SER A 81 12.65 -9.09 -9.56
CA SER A 81 13.16 -10.45 -9.47
C SER A 81 12.10 -11.47 -9.86
N ARG A 82 12.52 -12.51 -10.58
CA ARG A 82 11.69 -13.60 -11.05
C ARG A 82 12.13 -14.91 -10.44
N GLY A 83 11.14 -15.73 -10.15
CA GLY A 83 11.30 -17.06 -9.65
C GLY A 83 11.80 -18.08 -10.67
N PRO A 84 11.76 -19.36 -10.28
CA PRO A 84 11.44 -19.79 -8.92
C PRO A 84 12.63 -19.48 -7.98
N THR A 85 12.50 -19.84 -6.70
CA THR A 85 13.66 -19.92 -5.81
C THR A 85 14.64 -21.01 -6.30
N ARG A 86 15.86 -21.05 -5.74
CA ARG A 86 16.89 -22.03 -6.15
C ARG A 86 16.42 -23.48 -5.98
N ASP A 87 15.64 -23.74 -4.93
CA ASP A 87 14.98 -25.01 -4.61
C ASP A 87 13.61 -25.17 -5.28
N ASN A 88 13.33 -24.38 -6.33
CA ASN A 88 12.17 -24.45 -7.22
C ASN A 88 10.82 -24.10 -6.59
N ARG A 89 10.75 -23.54 -5.37
CA ARG A 89 9.49 -22.97 -4.85
C ARG A 89 9.08 -21.76 -5.67
N LEU A 90 7.78 -21.67 -5.94
CA LEU A 90 7.16 -20.52 -6.58
C LEU A 90 7.37 -19.26 -5.74
N LYS A 91 8.01 -18.25 -6.32
CA LYS A 91 8.13 -16.87 -5.83
C LYS A 91 8.22 -15.93 -7.05
N PRO A 92 7.85 -14.64 -6.93
CA PRO A 92 7.21 -14.00 -5.77
C PRO A 92 5.84 -14.61 -5.45
N ASP A 93 5.24 -14.29 -4.31
CA ASP A 93 3.88 -14.73 -4.01
C ASP A 93 2.85 -13.88 -4.76
N LEU A 94 3.10 -12.58 -4.89
CA LEU A 94 2.26 -11.64 -5.66
C LEU A 94 3.07 -10.40 -6.02
N ALA A 95 2.53 -9.54 -6.87
CA ALA A 95 3.13 -8.26 -7.25
C ALA A 95 2.32 -7.07 -6.73
N ALA A 96 2.99 -5.97 -6.41
CA ALA A 96 2.37 -4.72 -5.97
C ALA A 96 2.96 -3.50 -6.71
N PRO A 97 2.33 -2.31 -6.62
CA PRO A 97 2.87 -1.09 -7.22
C PRO A 97 4.29 -0.80 -6.72
N GLY A 98 5.26 -0.75 -7.64
CA GLY A 98 6.67 -0.58 -7.27
C GLY A 98 7.48 0.33 -8.17
N ALA A 99 6.93 0.82 -9.28
CA ALA A 99 7.62 1.78 -10.14
C ALA A 99 7.03 3.18 -9.99
N TRP A 100 7.92 4.16 -9.80
CA TRP A 100 7.60 5.59 -9.75
C TRP A 100 6.51 5.92 -8.71
N ILE A 101 6.67 5.37 -7.51
CA ILE A 101 5.79 5.57 -6.37
C ILE A 101 6.22 6.83 -5.62
N ALA A 102 5.30 7.78 -5.45
CA ALA A 102 5.49 8.92 -4.58
C ALA A 102 5.38 8.52 -3.10
N SER A 103 6.34 8.91 -2.28
CA SER A 103 6.31 8.71 -0.84
C SER A 103 6.99 9.86 -0.09
N ALA A 104 6.78 9.92 1.22
CA ALA A 104 7.30 10.99 2.07
C ALA A 104 8.83 11.08 1.93
N ARG A 105 9.34 12.29 1.73
CA ARG A 105 10.77 12.56 1.65
C ARG A 105 11.27 12.99 3.02
N SER A 106 12.32 12.35 3.52
CA SER A 106 13.01 12.83 4.73
C SER A 106 13.66 14.17 4.46
N THR A 107 13.57 15.11 5.40
CA THR A 107 14.25 16.43 5.31
C THR A 107 15.77 16.31 5.27
N ALA A 108 16.33 15.20 5.75
CA ALA A 108 17.75 14.90 5.68
C ALA A 108 18.16 14.16 4.39
N ALA A 109 17.21 13.74 3.56
CA ALA A 109 17.51 12.99 2.35
C ALA A 109 17.83 13.93 1.18
N ASP A 110 18.96 13.66 0.54
CA ASP A 110 19.39 14.32 -0.69
C ASP A 110 18.87 13.52 -1.91
N PHE A 111 18.03 14.17 -2.71
CA PHE A 111 17.46 13.60 -3.93
C PHE A 111 17.66 14.58 -5.09
N PRO A 112 17.91 14.08 -6.31
CA PRO A 112 17.95 14.96 -7.47
C PRO A 112 16.57 15.57 -7.70
N ALA A 113 16.53 16.85 -8.13
CA ALA A 113 15.29 17.62 -8.26
C ALA A 113 14.22 16.99 -9.17
N TRP A 114 14.61 16.13 -10.12
CA TRP A 114 13.67 15.41 -10.99
C TRP A 114 12.91 14.29 -10.28
N MET A 115 13.38 13.83 -9.11
CA MET A 115 12.70 12.85 -8.25
C MET A 115 11.83 13.50 -7.18
N ILE A 116 11.98 14.79 -6.92
CA ILE A 116 11.23 15.50 -5.86
C ILE A 116 9.95 16.09 -6.46
N LEU A 117 8.81 15.90 -5.80
CA LEU A 117 7.54 16.51 -6.24
C LEU A 117 7.54 18.02 -5.99
N HIS A 118 6.67 18.72 -6.71
CA HIS A 118 6.60 20.19 -6.70
C HIS A 118 6.34 20.86 -5.34
N ASP A 119 5.87 20.11 -4.34
CA ASP A 119 5.63 20.57 -2.96
C ASP A 119 6.87 20.42 -2.05
N ASP A 120 7.95 19.82 -2.54
CA ASP A 120 9.19 19.51 -1.81
C ASP A 120 9.02 18.55 -0.60
N GLU A 121 7.83 17.99 -0.40
CA GLU A 121 7.51 17.09 0.73
C GLU A 121 7.64 15.61 0.36
N TYR A 122 7.55 15.29 -0.94
CA TYR A 122 7.54 13.92 -1.44
C TYR A 122 8.61 13.68 -2.49
N SER A 123 9.05 12.42 -2.58
CA SER A 123 9.95 11.94 -3.62
C SER A 123 9.36 10.72 -4.33
N VAL A 124 9.71 10.56 -5.60
CA VAL A 124 9.25 9.48 -6.47
C VAL A 124 10.38 8.48 -6.65
N MET A 125 10.16 7.23 -6.24
CA MET A 125 11.16 6.16 -6.31
C MET A 125 10.60 4.92 -7.00
N LYS A 126 11.50 4.03 -7.42
CA LYS A 126 11.15 2.71 -7.98
C LYS A 126 11.96 1.61 -7.32
N GLY A 127 11.35 0.46 -7.11
CA GLY A 127 11.97 -0.73 -6.54
C GLY A 127 10.94 -1.70 -5.94
N THR A 128 11.32 -2.96 -5.75
CA THR A 128 10.51 -3.89 -4.94
C THR A 128 10.43 -3.41 -3.49
N SER A 129 11.38 -2.60 -3.04
CA SER A 129 11.32 -1.83 -1.79
C SER A 129 10.12 -0.88 -1.68
N MET A 130 9.53 -0.45 -2.82
CA MET A 130 8.29 0.35 -2.85
C MET A 130 7.05 -0.54 -2.96
N ALA A 131 7.18 -1.72 -3.60
CA ALA A 131 6.10 -2.71 -3.68
C ALA A 131 5.83 -3.39 -2.33
N ALA A 132 6.87 -3.81 -1.61
CA ALA A 132 6.76 -4.48 -0.32
C ALA A 132 5.92 -3.72 0.72
N PRO A 133 6.09 -2.40 0.95
CA PRO A 133 5.28 -1.67 1.93
C PRO A 133 3.79 -1.53 1.55
N HIS A 134 3.40 -1.64 0.27
CA HIS A 134 1.98 -1.72 -0.10
C HIS A 134 1.33 -2.99 0.47
N VAL A 135 2.02 -4.12 0.36
CA VAL A 135 1.57 -5.39 0.93
C VAL A 135 1.63 -5.33 2.45
N ALA A 136 2.70 -4.79 3.04
CA ALA A 136 2.81 -4.65 4.49
C ALA A 136 1.69 -3.78 5.08
N GLY A 137 1.33 -2.67 4.42
CA GLY A 137 0.19 -1.83 4.82
C GLY A 137 -1.14 -2.58 4.71
N THR A 138 -1.33 -3.39 3.67
CA THR A 138 -2.52 -4.25 3.54
C THR A 138 -2.60 -5.29 4.67
N VAL A 139 -1.48 -5.92 5.01
CA VAL A 139 -1.39 -6.85 6.14
C VAL A 139 -1.68 -6.14 7.47
N ALA A 140 -1.21 -4.91 7.65
CA ALA A 140 -1.52 -4.12 8.84
C ALA A 140 -3.03 -3.81 8.95
N LEU A 141 -3.71 -3.54 7.83
CA LEU A 141 -5.17 -3.40 7.81
C LEU A 141 -5.86 -4.72 8.19
N ILE A 142 -5.38 -5.87 7.73
CA ILE A 142 -5.91 -7.18 8.12
C ILE A 142 -5.72 -7.41 9.63
N PHE A 143 -4.53 -7.11 10.17
CA PHE A 143 -4.29 -7.22 11.62
C PHE A 143 -5.11 -6.24 12.46
N SER A 144 -5.55 -5.11 11.90
CA SER A 144 -6.49 -4.22 12.58
C SER A 144 -7.87 -4.84 12.80
N LEU A 145 -8.25 -5.86 11.99
CA LEU A 145 -9.48 -6.63 12.15
C LEU A 145 -9.31 -7.78 13.16
N ASP A 146 -8.24 -8.58 13.01
CA ASP A 146 -7.86 -9.59 14.00
C ASP A 146 -6.33 -9.81 14.02
N HIS A 147 -5.68 -9.36 15.08
CA HIS A 147 -4.23 -9.48 15.27
C HIS A 147 -3.74 -10.92 15.52
N ARG A 148 -4.62 -11.91 15.68
CA ARG A 148 -4.27 -13.33 15.89
C ARG A 148 -4.20 -14.13 14.59
N LEU A 149 -4.53 -13.52 13.46
CA LEU A 149 -4.49 -14.19 12.16
C LEU A 149 -3.08 -14.70 11.85
N SER A 150 -2.98 -15.94 11.35
CA SER A 150 -1.70 -16.52 10.95
C SER A 150 -1.21 -15.90 9.64
N SER A 151 0.11 -15.91 9.43
CA SER A 151 0.71 -15.49 8.17
C SER A 151 0.19 -16.31 6.98
N GLU A 152 -0.14 -17.59 7.19
CA GLU A 152 -0.74 -18.47 6.20
C GLU A 152 -2.15 -18.02 5.80
N ALA A 153 -3.02 -17.72 6.78
CA ALA A 153 -4.37 -17.22 6.49
C ALA A 153 -4.32 -15.90 5.70
N ILE A 154 -3.41 -15.01 6.08
CA ILE A 154 -3.19 -13.73 5.41
C ILE A 154 -2.68 -13.95 3.98
N LEU A 155 -1.65 -14.78 3.79
CA LEU A 155 -1.10 -15.09 2.46
C LEU A 155 -2.17 -15.74 1.56
N ASN A 156 -2.96 -16.66 2.10
CA ASN A 156 -4.04 -17.31 1.36
C ASN A 156 -5.10 -16.30 0.89
N SER A 157 -5.49 -15.37 1.77
CA SER A 157 -6.41 -14.30 1.36
C SER A 157 -5.82 -13.43 0.27
N LEU A 158 -4.59 -12.91 0.46
CA LEU A 158 -3.95 -12.03 -0.51
C LEU A 158 -3.74 -12.69 -1.88
N THR A 159 -3.44 -13.99 -1.91
CA THR A 159 -3.24 -14.74 -3.15
C THR A 159 -4.55 -15.14 -3.83
N GLN A 160 -5.59 -15.51 -3.08
CA GLN A 160 -6.92 -15.82 -3.65
C GLN A 160 -7.63 -14.59 -4.20
N THR A 161 -7.38 -13.41 -3.64
CA THR A 161 -7.97 -12.14 -4.11
C THR A 161 -7.06 -11.38 -5.08
N ALA A 162 -5.88 -11.91 -5.39
CA ALA A 162 -4.97 -11.28 -6.33
C ALA A 162 -5.62 -11.20 -7.72
N ARG A 163 -5.42 -10.06 -8.40
CA ARG A 163 -5.98 -9.82 -9.73
C ARG A 163 -5.05 -10.32 -10.82
N SER A 164 -5.62 -11.02 -11.79
CA SER A 164 -4.98 -11.31 -13.06
C SER A 164 -5.56 -10.43 -14.16
N ASP A 165 -4.72 -10.05 -15.11
CA ASP A 165 -5.06 -9.38 -16.35
C ASP A 165 -4.11 -9.80 -17.49
N LEU A 166 -4.19 -9.10 -18.62
CA LEU A 166 -3.39 -9.40 -19.81
C LEU A 166 -1.88 -9.33 -19.53
N ASP A 167 -1.42 -8.44 -18.64
CA ASP A 167 0.01 -8.31 -18.31
C ASP A 167 0.49 -9.50 -17.46
N THR A 168 -0.38 -10.02 -16.60
CA THR A 168 -0.04 -11.16 -15.74
C THR A 168 -0.03 -12.49 -16.47
N GLY A 169 -0.81 -12.59 -17.56
CA GLY A 169 -1.07 -13.85 -18.25
C GLY A 169 -1.72 -14.89 -17.32
N GLY A 170 -1.37 -16.17 -17.51
CA GLY A 170 -1.82 -17.25 -16.63
C GLY A 170 -1.08 -17.23 -15.30
N VAL A 171 -1.82 -17.09 -14.20
CA VAL A 171 -1.31 -17.15 -12.82
C VAL A 171 -1.79 -18.43 -12.12
N PRO A 172 -1.04 -19.00 -11.16
CA PRO A 172 0.25 -18.50 -10.67
C PRO A 172 1.42 -18.74 -11.63
N ASN A 173 2.41 -17.85 -11.63
CA ASN A 173 3.65 -18.01 -12.41
C ASN A 173 4.88 -17.39 -11.72
N LYS A 174 6.07 -17.64 -12.27
CA LYS A 174 7.37 -17.24 -11.70
C LYS A 174 7.62 -15.72 -11.74
N GLU A 175 6.81 -14.95 -12.46
CA GLU A 175 7.00 -13.51 -12.63
C GLU A 175 6.07 -12.72 -11.71
N TRP A 176 4.80 -13.13 -11.67
CA TRP A 176 3.71 -12.43 -11.01
C TRP A 176 3.25 -13.09 -9.71
N GLY A 177 3.74 -14.29 -9.40
CA GLY A 177 3.16 -15.11 -8.34
C GLY A 177 1.70 -15.37 -8.67
N PHE A 178 0.81 -15.14 -7.72
CA PHE A 178 -0.64 -15.25 -7.87
C PHE A 178 -1.31 -14.04 -8.56
N GLY A 179 -0.57 -12.98 -8.88
CA GLY A 179 -1.08 -11.81 -9.60
C GLY A 179 -0.82 -10.48 -8.89
N LYS A 180 -1.60 -9.47 -9.22
CA LYS A 180 -1.50 -8.10 -8.68
C LYS A 180 -2.27 -8.01 -7.36
N LEU A 181 -1.65 -7.44 -6.32
CA LEU A 181 -2.28 -7.15 -5.02
C LEU A 181 -3.62 -6.42 -5.22
N PHE A 182 -4.67 -6.93 -4.59
CA PHE A 182 -5.95 -6.23 -4.48
C PHE A 182 -6.32 -6.06 -3.02
N ALA A 183 -5.85 -4.95 -2.43
CA ALA A 183 -5.92 -4.72 -0.99
C ALA A 183 -7.35 -4.73 -0.43
N TYR A 184 -8.32 -4.20 -1.18
CA TYR A 184 -9.71 -4.13 -0.72
C TYR A 184 -10.30 -5.53 -0.49
N ASP A 185 -10.28 -6.41 -1.50
CA ASP A 185 -10.82 -7.76 -1.36
C ASP A 185 -10.02 -8.59 -0.36
N GLY A 186 -8.68 -8.43 -0.34
CA GLY A 186 -7.82 -9.11 0.64
C GLY A 186 -8.15 -8.74 2.08
N VAL A 187 -8.53 -7.49 2.34
CA VAL A 187 -8.96 -7.05 3.69
C VAL A 187 -10.40 -7.47 3.99
N VAL A 188 -11.33 -7.26 3.04
CA VAL A 188 -12.75 -7.54 3.22
C VAL A 188 -13.06 -9.03 3.33
N ALA A 189 -12.16 -9.90 2.86
CA ALA A 189 -12.23 -11.34 3.10
C ALA A 189 -12.30 -11.71 4.60
N PHE A 190 -11.75 -10.87 5.49
CA PHE A 190 -11.74 -11.08 6.93
C PHE A 190 -12.89 -10.39 7.68
N ILE A 191 -13.71 -9.60 6.99
CA ILE A 191 -14.88 -8.95 7.61
C ILE A 191 -16.05 -9.96 7.68
N PRO A 192 -16.65 -10.17 8.86
CA PRO A 192 -17.80 -11.06 9.03
C PRO A 192 -18.98 -10.70 8.11
N PRO A 193 -19.71 -11.68 7.55
CA PRO A 193 -20.84 -11.42 6.64
C PRO A 193 -21.96 -10.57 7.23
N ASP A 194 -22.20 -10.64 8.53
CA ASP A 194 -23.19 -9.86 9.26
C ASP A 194 -22.81 -8.37 9.37
N GLU A 195 -21.52 -8.03 9.32
CA GLU A 195 -21.05 -6.65 9.13
C GLU A 195 -21.13 -6.18 7.66
N LYS A 196 -21.23 -7.13 6.70
CA LYS A 196 -21.44 -6.82 5.26
C LYS A 196 -22.89 -6.52 4.93
N ILE A 197 -23.84 -6.87 5.79
CA ILE A 197 -25.25 -6.51 5.61
C ILE A 197 -25.37 -4.99 5.71
N ALA A 198 -25.89 -4.35 4.65
CA ALA A 198 -26.09 -2.91 4.57
C ALA A 198 -27.13 -2.46 5.60
N ARG A 199 -26.70 -2.20 6.84
CA ARG A 199 -27.46 -1.42 7.81
C ARG A 199 -27.48 0.03 7.32
N GLU A 200 -28.60 0.73 7.53
CA GLU A 200 -28.59 2.19 7.30
C GLU A 200 -27.45 2.79 8.10
N ARG A 201 -26.53 3.45 7.39
CA ARG A 201 -25.33 4.02 7.97
C ARG A 201 -25.60 5.44 8.43
N PRO A 202 -25.03 5.87 9.56
CA PRO A 202 -25.01 7.28 9.87
C PRO A 202 -24.22 8.03 8.80
N ARG A 203 -24.64 9.27 8.52
CA ARG A 203 -24.01 10.13 7.51
C ARG A 203 -23.48 11.37 8.21
N VAL A 204 -22.35 11.87 7.74
CA VAL A 204 -21.74 13.09 8.24
C VAL A 204 -21.09 13.85 7.09
N TYR A 205 -21.30 15.15 7.07
CA TYR A 205 -20.84 16.07 6.03
C TYR A 205 -20.10 17.23 6.68
N LEU A 206 -19.10 17.77 5.98
CA LEU A 206 -18.38 18.96 6.39
C LEU A 206 -18.99 20.19 5.73
N SER A 207 -19.06 21.29 6.47
CA SER A 207 -19.36 22.60 5.90
C SER A 207 -18.28 23.07 4.93
N GLU A 208 -17.00 22.79 5.22
CA GLU A 208 -15.86 23.16 4.39
C GLU A 208 -14.69 22.18 4.55
N ASN A 209 -13.89 22.05 3.48
CA ASN A 209 -12.65 21.30 3.47
C ASN A 209 -11.78 21.77 2.28
N PRO A 210 -10.58 22.34 2.46
CA PRO A 210 -9.84 22.50 3.72
C PRO A 210 -10.45 23.48 4.71
N VAL A 211 -10.30 23.19 6.00
CA VAL A 211 -10.77 24.02 7.12
C VAL A 211 -9.64 24.89 7.68
N ARG A 212 -9.96 26.15 8.04
CA ARG A 212 -8.97 27.10 8.59
C ARG A 212 -9.08 27.29 10.10
N GLN A 213 -10.28 27.60 10.60
CA GLN A 213 -10.50 28.01 11.99
C GLN A 213 -11.45 27.10 12.75
N ARG A 214 -12.54 26.68 12.10
CA ARG A 214 -13.58 25.83 12.67
C ARG A 214 -14.30 25.09 11.55
N VAL A 215 -14.91 23.95 11.87
CA VAL A 215 -15.74 23.20 10.93
C VAL A 215 -17.08 22.90 11.57
N ILE A 216 -18.15 22.88 10.75
CA ILE A 216 -19.45 22.38 11.16
C ILE A 216 -19.63 21.00 10.53
N PHE A 217 -19.92 20.01 11.37
CA PHE A 217 -20.32 18.68 10.95
C PHE A 217 -21.84 18.61 10.93
N THR A 218 -22.44 18.47 9.76
CA THR A 218 -23.87 18.15 9.63
C THR A 218 -24.01 16.64 9.60
N TYR A 219 -24.75 16.06 10.53
CA TYR A 219 -24.88 14.61 10.66
C TYR A 219 -26.33 14.13 10.66
N VAL A 220 -26.52 12.89 10.21
CA VAL A 220 -27.80 12.17 10.22
C VAL A 220 -27.57 10.83 10.90
N ILE A 221 -28.39 10.54 11.91
CA ILE A 221 -28.33 9.30 12.69
C ILE A 221 -29.56 8.45 12.32
N PRO A 222 -29.38 7.20 11.87
CA PRO A 222 -30.49 6.33 11.48
C PRO A 222 -31.40 6.00 12.66
N ASP A 223 -32.68 5.78 12.36
CA ASP A 223 -33.68 5.48 13.38
C ASP A 223 -33.33 4.21 14.19
N GLY A 224 -33.57 4.30 15.48
CA GLY A 224 -33.32 3.22 16.45
C GLY A 224 -31.87 3.09 16.90
N ALA A 225 -30.92 3.87 16.38
CA ALA A 225 -29.60 3.98 17.01
C ALA A 225 -29.75 4.56 18.43
N LEU A 226 -29.14 3.90 19.41
CA LEU A 226 -29.18 4.27 20.83
C LEU A 226 -28.02 5.18 21.21
N THR A 227 -26.91 5.09 20.48
CA THR A 227 -25.72 5.90 20.72
C THR A 227 -25.19 6.44 19.40
N ALA A 228 -24.53 7.60 19.45
CA ALA A 228 -23.79 8.14 18.34
C ALA A 228 -22.52 8.84 18.84
N THR A 229 -21.42 8.69 18.12
CA THR A 229 -20.13 9.28 18.48
C THR A 229 -19.38 9.70 17.23
N LEU A 230 -19.01 10.97 17.15
CA LEU A 230 -18.08 11.47 16.13
C LEU A 230 -16.65 11.34 16.66
N ARG A 231 -15.78 10.64 15.94
CA ARG A 231 -14.36 10.51 16.26
C ARG A 231 -13.50 11.09 15.16
N ILE A 232 -12.44 11.78 15.56
CA ILE A 232 -11.44 12.35 14.65
C ILE A 232 -10.07 11.80 15.05
N PHE A 233 -9.33 11.34 14.05
CA PHE A 233 -8.01 10.74 14.16
C PHE A 233 -7.01 11.50 13.31
N ASN A 234 -5.73 11.50 13.71
CA ASN A 234 -4.65 11.89 12.81
C ASN A 234 -4.35 10.76 11.80
N ILE A 235 -3.47 11.01 10.82
CA ILE A 235 -3.09 9.99 9.81
C ILE A 235 -2.44 8.74 10.39
N ALA A 236 -1.90 8.80 11.61
CA ALA A 236 -1.32 7.65 12.30
C ALA A 236 -2.39 6.81 13.05
N GLY A 237 -3.68 7.17 12.94
CA GLY A 237 -4.79 6.49 13.60
C GLY A 237 -4.94 6.82 15.08
N ARG A 238 -4.21 7.82 15.60
CA ARG A 238 -4.38 8.28 16.98
C ARG A 238 -5.63 9.16 17.09
N LEU A 239 -6.51 8.83 18.04
CA LEU A 239 -7.69 9.65 18.37
C LEU A 239 -7.23 11.03 18.86
N VAL A 240 -7.78 12.08 18.27
CA VAL A 240 -7.48 13.48 18.63
C VAL A 240 -8.71 14.21 19.17
N PHE A 241 -9.91 13.85 18.73
CA PHE A 241 -11.17 14.44 19.20
C PHE A 241 -12.29 13.40 19.19
N GLU A 242 -13.19 13.50 20.17
CA GLU A 242 -14.39 12.66 20.30
C GLU A 242 -15.55 13.49 20.83
N GLU A 243 -16.72 13.37 20.18
CA GLU A 243 -17.98 13.91 20.68
C GLU A 243 -19.04 12.81 20.75
N GLN A 244 -19.66 12.64 21.92
CA GLN A 244 -20.69 11.62 22.18
C GLN A 244 -22.09 12.23 22.36
N ARG A 245 -22.19 13.56 22.54
CA ARG A 245 -23.45 14.28 22.75
C ARG A 245 -24.00 14.75 21.40
N LEU A 246 -24.49 13.81 20.61
CA LEU A 246 -25.13 14.07 19.33
C LEU A 246 -26.65 13.90 19.47
N ASP A 247 -27.41 14.80 18.85
CA ASP A 247 -28.86 14.79 18.88
C ASP A 247 -29.41 13.60 18.06
N PRO A 248 -30.42 12.86 18.56
CA PRO A 248 -31.05 11.78 17.81
C PRO A 248 -31.62 12.25 16.46
N GLY A 249 -31.53 11.41 15.43
CA GLY A 249 -32.02 11.70 14.08
C GLY A 249 -31.05 12.56 13.24
N GLY A 250 -30.36 13.53 13.86
CA GLY A 250 -29.36 14.35 13.19
C GLY A 250 -29.25 15.76 13.77
N GLY A 251 -28.23 16.49 13.32
CA GLY A 251 -27.96 17.84 13.80
C GLY A 251 -26.67 18.43 13.24
N GLU A 252 -26.19 19.48 13.88
CA GLU A 252 -24.94 20.13 13.57
C GLU A 252 -24.01 20.14 14.79
N LEU A 253 -22.72 19.94 14.56
CA LEU A 253 -21.68 20.04 15.58
C LEU A 253 -20.58 20.98 15.09
N GLU A 254 -20.35 22.08 15.80
CA GLU A 254 -19.22 22.97 15.55
C GLU A 254 -17.98 22.49 16.32
N TRP A 255 -16.85 22.38 15.61
CA TRP A 255 -15.57 22.03 16.21
C TRP A 255 -14.48 23.04 15.83
N ASN A 256 -13.72 23.49 16.84
CA ASN A 256 -12.72 24.55 16.73
C ASN A 256 -11.29 24.04 16.48
N LEU A 257 -11.15 22.82 15.93
CA LEU A 257 -9.87 22.21 15.55
C LEU A 257 -8.89 22.04 16.72
N ARG A 258 -9.42 21.72 17.90
CA ARG A 258 -8.65 21.42 19.11
C ARG A 258 -8.79 19.96 19.50
N ASN A 259 -7.71 19.38 20.05
CA ASN A 259 -7.77 18.04 20.60
C ASN A 259 -8.55 18.00 21.93
N MET A 260 -8.70 16.81 22.51
CA MET A 260 -9.36 16.61 23.81
C MET A 260 -8.70 17.38 24.97
N GLU A 261 -7.41 17.71 24.85
CA GLU A 261 -6.67 18.53 25.81
C GLU A 261 -6.81 20.05 25.56
N GLY A 262 -7.61 20.46 24.57
CA GLY A 262 -7.83 21.87 24.21
C GLY A 262 -6.69 22.51 23.42
N GLN A 263 -5.69 21.74 23.00
CA GLN A 263 -4.58 22.21 22.18
C GLN A 263 -4.98 22.29 20.71
N SER A 264 -4.55 23.36 20.05
CA SER A 264 -4.75 23.54 18.61
C SER A 264 -4.06 22.44 17.81
N LEU A 265 -4.81 21.80 16.91
CA LEU A 265 -4.26 20.82 15.99
C LEU A 265 -3.37 21.46 14.93
N ALA A 266 -2.38 20.71 14.44
CA ALA A 266 -1.47 21.16 13.39
C ALA A 266 -2.15 21.13 12.00
N ASN A 267 -1.60 21.89 11.06
CA ASN A 267 -1.95 21.74 9.64
C ASN A 267 -1.68 20.29 9.20
N GLY A 268 -2.57 19.72 8.38
CA GLY A 268 -2.42 18.36 7.90
C GLY A 268 -3.74 17.65 7.64
N LEU A 269 -3.63 16.37 7.27
CA LEU A 269 -4.76 15.48 7.02
C LEU A 269 -5.20 14.80 8.32
N TYR A 270 -6.51 14.76 8.53
CA TYR A 270 -7.20 14.06 9.60
C TYR A 270 -8.29 13.20 8.98
N ILE A 271 -8.72 12.20 9.74
CA ILE A 271 -9.75 11.27 9.34
C ILE A 271 -10.85 11.30 10.38
N PHE A 272 -12.11 11.31 9.97
CA PHE A 272 -13.23 11.26 10.91
C PHE A 272 -14.28 10.24 10.50
N ILE A 273 -14.96 9.71 11.51
CA ILE A 273 -15.98 8.66 11.38
C ILE A 273 -17.09 8.96 12.39
N LEU A 274 -18.34 8.86 11.95
CA LEU A 274 -19.50 8.85 12.82
C LEU A 274 -19.90 7.39 13.09
N MET A 275 -19.91 7.01 14.36
CA MET A 275 -20.25 5.66 14.80
C MET A 275 -21.57 5.68 15.57
N THR A 276 -22.37 4.64 15.42
CA THR A 276 -23.50 4.32 16.30
C THR A 276 -23.30 2.93 16.91
N ASP A 277 -24.19 2.53 17.81
CA ASP A 277 -24.27 1.15 18.32
C ASP A 277 -24.63 0.12 17.24
N ARG A 278 -25.12 0.59 16.08
CA ARG A 278 -25.61 -0.27 15.00
C ARG A 278 -24.72 -0.29 13.77
N ALA A 279 -24.06 0.80 13.43
CA ALA A 279 -23.29 0.96 12.21
C ALA A 279 -22.25 2.10 12.33
N LYS A 280 -21.38 2.22 11.32
CA LYS A 280 -20.48 3.36 11.15
C LYS A 280 -20.69 4.01 9.79
N SER A 281 -20.40 5.30 9.71
CA SER A 281 -20.35 6.03 8.45
C SER A 281 -19.18 5.54 7.60
N ASP A 282 -19.08 6.06 6.38
CA ASP A 282 -17.83 5.97 5.64
C ASP A 282 -16.72 6.74 6.39
N VAL A 283 -15.49 6.47 5.98
CA VAL A 283 -14.30 7.12 6.51
C VAL A 283 -14.04 8.37 5.70
N TYR A 284 -14.14 9.54 6.32
CA TYR A 284 -14.01 10.83 5.64
C TYR A 284 -12.70 11.52 5.96
N ARG A 285 -12.24 12.36 5.04
CA ARG A 285 -11.00 13.14 5.14
C ARG A 285 -11.31 14.58 5.54
N LEU A 286 -10.52 15.14 6.44
CA LEU A 286 -10.55 16.55 6.85
C LEU A 286 -9.13 17.13 6.75
N VAL A 287 -8.96 18.23 6.01
CA VAL A 287 -7.67 18.90 5.85
C VAL A 287 -7.67 20.20 6.63
N ILE A 288 -6.80 20.31 7.64
CA ILE A 288 -6.56 21.57 8.35
C ILE A 288 -5.49 22.36 7.59
N ARG A 289 -5.82 23.59 7.17
CA ARG A 289 -4.90 24.51 6.51
C ARG A 289 -5.15 25.93 7.01
N ARG A 290 -4.37 26.35 8.01
CA ARG A 290 -4.35 27.74 8.51
C ARG A 290 -3.67 28.70 7.54
#